data_AF-A0A3B4YVN0-F1
#
_entry.id   AF-A0A3B4YVN0-F1
#
_cell.length_a   1.000
_cell.length_b   1.000
_cell.length_c   1.000
_cell.angle_alpha   90.00
_cell.angle_beta   90.00
_cell.angle_gamma   90.00
#
_symmetry.space_group_name_H-M   'P 1'
#
loop_
_entity.id
_entity.type
_entity.pdbx_description
1 polymer ?
#
loop_
_entity_poly.entity_id
_entity_poly.type
_entity_poly.pdbx_seq_one_letter_code
_entity_poly.pdbx_strand_id
1 'polypeptide(L)'
;MAAPPDAESLESRINRATNPLNRDTDWSSIHAFCDQLNNDLEGPQLATRLLAHKIQSPQEWEAMQALLVLETCMKNCGKRFHNEVGKFRFLNELIKVVSPKYLGSRSPEPVKKKVLELIYSWTLGLPDEAKISDAYQMLKKQGIIKQDPELPPDKLLNLPPPRPKNAIFEDEEKSKMLSRLLNSSHPEDLKAANKLIKEMVQEDQRRAEKVSKRVNAIQEVNESVALLTQLLQDYDSTDLYQRCEKMRPTLFRLASDTEDNDEALGTHTSNPPSQPEDSTAWDSFQSSDSIDADPPAAPSLLLSPDPPSHSQPLSSGSTPGNSALDELDLLGKTLLQQSLPPEGLQVKWDKQQSKPTLRDLQSKSGPGLGATLLDMSPTHTEAPAAEISLTDVFVPLESIKPSSLLPVTVFDGHSLRVLFHFARDSPPSRPDVLVVIISMLSSAPVPVTNINFETTAPKSMAAKLQPPSGTELPAFNPILPPAAVTQILLLANPNKEKVQLQYRLTFTMGEQEHTESGSLEQFPTPETWGNL
;
A
#
# COMPACT_ATOMS: atom_id res chain seq x y z
N MET A 1 0.46 36.20 24.10
CA MET A 1 -0.95 36.59 24.30
C MET A 1 -1.77 35.38 23.89
N ALA A 2 -2.46 34.71 24.82
CA ALA A 2 -3.23 33.50 24.49
C ALA A 2 -4.47 33.89 23.68
N ALA A 3 -4.81 33.10 22.66
CA ALA A 3 -6.08 33.25 21.96
C ALA A 3 -7.24 32.84 22.89
N PRO A 4 -8.43 33.46 22.78
CA PRO A 4 -9.58 33.05 23.57
C PRO A 4 -10.00 31.61 23.22
N PRO A 5 -10.51 30.81 24.18
CA PRO A 5 -10.74 29.38 24.01
C PRO A 5 -11.71 29.04 22.86
N ASP A 6 -12.67 29.92 22.57
CA ASP A 6 -13.63 29.71 21.48
C ASP A 6 -13.00 29.85 20.07
N ALA A 7 -11.83 30.48 19.94
CA ALA A 7 -11.17 30.72 18.65
C ALA A 7 -10.61 29.44 17.99
N GLU A 8 -10.43 28.37 18.76
CA GLU A 8 -9.79 27.12 18.30
C GLU A 8 -10.78 25.96 18.06
N SER A 9 -12.06 26.16 18.38
CA SER A 9 -13.14 25.17 18.19
C SER A 9 -13.39 24.82 16.72
N LEU A 10 -13.90 23.61 16.46
CA LEU A 10 -14.32 23.19 15.11
C LEU A 10 -15.42 24.10 14.56
N GLU A 11 -16.33 24.56 15.41
CA GLU A 11 -17.39 25.53 15.14
C GLU A 11 -16.82 26.87 14.64
N SER A 12 -15.82 27.42 15.33
CA SER A 12 -15.20 28.69 14.96
C SER A 12 -14.45 28.56 13.62
N ARG A 13 -13.66 27.49 13.48
CA ARG A 13 -12.88 27.22 12.26
C ARG A 13 -13.77 26.99 11.04
N ILE A 14 -14.85 26.20 11.14
CA ILE A 14 -15.77 26.00 10.01
C ILE A 14 -16.56 27.28 9.69
N ASN A 15 -16.99 28.05 10.69
CA ASN A 15 -17.67 29.32 10.46
C ASN A 15 -16.78 30.32 9.73
N ARG A 16 -15.48 30.36 10.03
CA ARG A 16 -14.51 31.19 9.32
C ARG A 16 -14.23 30.68 7.90
N ALA A 17 -14.01 29.37 7.72
CA ALA A 17 -13.77 28.78 6.40
C ALA A 17 -14.96 28.96 5.44
N THR A 18 -16.19 28.85 5.95
CA THR A 18 -17.44 28.89 5.16
C THR A 18 -18.15 30.25 5.15
N ASN A 19 -17.52 31.32 5.67
CA ASN A 19 -18.17 32.61 5.86
C ASN A 19 -18.67 33.20 4.51
N PRO A 20 -19.98 33.54 4.37
CA PRO A 20 -20.54 34.21 3.20
C PRO A 20 -19.82 35.48 2.76
N LEU A 21 -19.12 36.16 3.68
CA LEU A 21 -18.41 37.42 3.46
C LEU A 21 -16.96 37.24 2.96
N ASN A 22 -16.46 36.00 2.89
CA ASN A 22 -15.13 35.73 2.35
C ASN A 22 -15.10 36.02 0.84
N ARG A 23 -14.18 36.88 0.41
CA ARG A 23 -13.99 37.22 -1.02
C ARG A 23 -13.35 36.08 -1.81
N ASP A 24 -12.53 35.28 -1.13
CA ASP A 24 -11.71 34.20 -1.66
C ASP A 24 -11.72 33.02 -0.67
N THR A 25 -11.28 31.85 -1.10
CA THR A 25 -11.20 30.65 -0.25
C THR A 25 -10.15 30.80 0.87
N ASP A 26 -10.57 30.76 2.14
CA ASP A 26 -9.65 30.78 3.29
C ASP A 26 -9.06 29.38 3.55
N TRP A 27 -8.07 29.01 2.72
CA TRP A 27 -7.31 27.77 2.87
C TRP A 27 -6.70 27.59 4.26
N SER A 28 -6.30 28.68 4.94
CA SER A 28 -5.73 28.59 6.29
C SER A 28 -6.75 28.07 7.31
N SER A 29 -8.01 28.49 7.19
CA SER A 29 -9.10 27.99 8.03
C SER A 29 -9.53 26.57 7.64
N ILE A 30 -9.47 26.21 6.35
CA ILE A 30 -9.77 24.85 5.86
C ILE A 30 -8.75 23.85 6.42
N HIS A 31 -7.45 24.11 6.29
CA HIS A 31 -6.40 23.24 6.83
C HIS A 31 -6.48 23.15 8.35
N ALA A 32 -6.63 24.28 9.05
CA ALA A 32 -6.77 24.27 10.51
C ALA A 32 -8.02 23.52 11.01
N PHE A 33 -9.11 23.48 10.22
CA PHE A 33 -10.27 22.63 10.52
C PHE A 33 -9.94 21.14 10.36
N CYS A 34 -9.21 20.75 9.30
CA CYS A 34 -8.75 19.38 9.09
C CYS A 34 -7.84 18.90 10.23
N ASP A 35 -6.90 19.75 10.66
CA ASP A 35 -5.95 19.44 11.75
C ASP A 35 -6.69 19.27 13.08
N GLN A 36 -7.59 20.20 13.42
CA GLN A 36 -8.41 20.12 14.64
C GLN A 36 -9.30 18.86 14.66
N LEU A 37 -9.85 18.47 13.51
CA LEU A 37 -10.68 17.29 13.35
C LEU A 37 -9.89 16.01 13.65
N ASN A 38 -8.65 15.93 13.18
CA ASN A 38 -7.77 14.79 13.40
C ASN A 38 -7.32 14.67 14.87
N ASN A 39 -7.03 15.81 15.52
CA ASN A 39 -6.50 15.90 16.88
C ASN A 39 -7.54 15.58 17.98
N ASP A 40 -8.84 15.68 17.69
CA ASP A 40 -9.93 15.39 18.62
C ASP A 40 -10.45 13.95 18.46
N LEU A 41 -10.80 13.29 19.57
CA LEU A 41 -11.42 11.96 19.60
C LEU A 41 -12.84 11.99 19.02
N GLU A 42 -13.64 13.01 19.33
CA GLU A 42 -15.00 13.20 18.82
C GLU A 42 -15.05 14.07 17.55
N GLY A 43 -13.92 14.68 17.19
CA GLY A 43 -13.74 15.57 16.03
C GLY A 43 -14.45 15.12 14.74
N PRO A 44 -14.27 13.88 14.25
CA PRO A 44 -14.96 13.39 13.06
C PRO A 44 -16.50 13.42 13.12
N GLN A 45 -17.08 13.12 14.29
CA GLN A 45 -18.54 13.09 14.49
C GLN A 45 -19.14 14.49 14.64
N LEU A 46 -18.37 15.42 15.20
CA LEU A 46 -18.74 16.83 15.28
C LEU A 46 -18.58 17.51 13.91
N ALA A 47 -17.45 17.31 13.25
CA ALA A 47 -17.15 17.88 11.94
C ALA A 47 -18.19 17.48 10.87
N THR A 48 -18.55 16.20 10.76
CA THR A 48 -19.59 15.75 9.82
C THR A 48 -20.96 16.39 10.10
N ARG A 49 -21.30 16.63 11.38
CA ARG A 49 -22.54 17.33 11.77
C ARG A 49 -22.53 18.81 11.36
N LEU A 50 -21.41 19.50 11.60
CA LEU A 50 -21.23 20.91 11.24
C LEU A 50 -21.21 21.10 9.71
N LEU A 51 -20.49 20.23 8.99
CA LEU A 51 -20.44 20.21 7.52
C LEU A 51 -21.82 19.96 6.93
N ALA A 52 -22.56 18.97 7.43
CA ALA A 52 -23.91 18.66 6.95
C ALA A 52 -24.87 19.86 7.08
N HIS A 53 -24.76 20.65 8.15
CA HIS A 53 -25.53 21.89 8.32
C HIS A 53 -25.11 22.97 7.31
N LYS A 54 -23.81 23.20 7.14
CA LYS A 54 -23.28 24.22 6.21
C LYS A 54 -23.54 23.91 4.74
N ILE A 55 -23.45 22.64 4.33
CA ILE A 55 -23.76 22.18 2.97
C ILE A 55 -25.25 22.34 2.63
N GLN A 56 -26.13 22.30 3.63
CA GLN A 56 -27.57 22.57 3.48
C GLN A 56 -27.91 24.08 3.47
N SER A 57 -26.92 24.98 3.50
CA SER A 57 -27.17 26.43 3.44
C SER A 57 -27.88 26.83 2.13
N PRO A 58 -28.88 27.73 2.19
CA PRO A 58 -29.46 28.33 0.98
C PRO A 58 -28.50 29.30 0.28
N GLN A 59 -27.39 29.69 0.91
CA GLN A 59 -26.36 30.54 0.32
C GLN A 59 -25.38 29.68 -0.48
N GLU A 60 -25.37 29.83 -1.81
CA GLU A 60 -24.54 29.02 -2.71
C GLU A 60 -23.05 29.03 -2.31
N TRP A 61 -22.49 30.20 -2.00
CA TRP A 61 -21.08 30.34 -1.61
C TRP A 61 -20.75 29.59 -0.31
N GLU A 62 -21.57 29.71 0.74
CA GLU A 62 -21.36 29.00 2.01
C GLU A 62 -21.43 27.48 1.82
N ALA A 63 -22.40 27.00 1.04
CA ALA A 63 -22.54 25.58 0.71
C ALA A 63 -21.36 25.06 -0.15
N MET A 64 -20.91 25.83 -1.15
CA MET A 64 -19.76 25.48 -1.98
C MET A 64 -18.44 25.46 -1.19
N GLN A 65 -18.21 26.43 -0.30
CA GLN A 65 -17.06 26.42 0.61
C GLN A 65 -17.13 25.24 1.59
N ALA A 66 -18.32 24.88 2.09
CA ALA A 66 -18.49 23.71 2.95
C ALA A 66 -18.22 22.38 2.20
N LEU A 67 -18.60 22.28 0.92
CA LEU A 67 -18.26 21.14 0.06
C LEU A 67 -16.76 21.07 -0.25
N LEU A 68 -16.09 22.22 -0.37
CA LEU A 68 -14.63 22.27 -0.50
C LEU A 68 -13.94 21.79 0.79
N VAL A 69 -14.37 22.27 1.97
CA VAL A 69 -13.87 21.78 3.26
C VAL A 69 -14.05 20.26 3.37
N LEU A 70 -15.22 19.74 2.99
CA LEU A 70 -15.49 18.30 2.98
C LEU A 70 -14.55 17.54 2.04
N GLU A 71 -14.31 18.05 0.82
CA GLU A 71 -13.35 17.45 -0.12
C GLU A 71 -11.93 17.42 0.47
N THR A 72 -11.47 18.52 1.06
CA THR A 72 -10.15 18.61 1.69
C THR A 72 -10.03 17.67 2.90
N CYS A 73 -11.06 17.57 3.75
CA CYS A 73 -11.09 16.62 4.86
C CYS A 73 -11.07 15.16 4.35
N MET A 74 -11.79 14.84 3.27
CA MET A 74 -11.76 13.49 2.68
C MET A 74 -10.39 13.14 2.09
N LYS A 75 -9.59 14.12 1.63
CA LYS A 75 -8.21 13.90 1.17
C LYS A 75 -7.21 13.79 2.34
N ASN A 76 -7.42 14.51 3.45
CA ASN A 76 -6.39 14.72 4.48
C ASN A 76 -6.66 14.07 5.86
N CYS A 77 -7.90 13.70 6.20
CA CYS A 77 -8.28 13.25 7.57
C CYS A 77 -8.36 11.72 7.75
N GLY A 78 -8.08 10.95 6.70
CA GLY A 78 -7.95 9.49 6.76
C GLY A 78 -9.18 8.73 7.28
N LYS A 79 -8.94 7.46 7.65
CA LYS A 79 -10.01 6.45 7.84
C LYS A 79 -11.02 6.80 8.95
N ARG A 80 -10.60 7.50 10.02
CA ARG A 80 -11.53 7.93 11.09
C ARG A 80 -12.63 8.86 10.55
N PHE A 81 -12.28 9.78 9.65
CA PHE A 81 -13.24 10.67 9.01
C PHE A 81 -14.03 9.97 7.90
N HIS A 82 -13.37 9.17 7.06
CA HIS A 82 -14.02 8.36 6.01
C HIS A 82 -15.14 7.48 6.58
N ASN A 83 -14.88 6.79 7.69
CA ASN A 83 -15.87 5.96 8.39
C ASN A 83 -17.11 6.73 8.89
N GLU A 84 -17.00 8.03 9.21
CA GLU A 84 -18.17 8.85 9.58
C GLU A 84 -18.94 9.34 8.35
N VAL A 85 -18.22 9.75 7.30
CA VAL A 85 -18.82 10.15 6.01
C VAL A 85 -19.55 8.99 5.34
N GLY A 86 -19.03 7.77 5.42
CA GLY A 86 -19.65 6.54 4.91
C GLY A 86 -20.91 6.10 5.65
N LYS A 87 -21.28 6.70 6.78
CA LYS A 87 -22.55 6.36 7.48
C LYS A 87 -23.73 7.04 6.79
N PHE A 88 -24.83 6.30 6.67
CA PHE A 88 -26.14 6.86 6.26
C PHE A 88 -26.56 8.09 7.07
N ARG A 89 -26.09 8.25 8.32
CA ARG A 89 -26.31 9.48 9.11
C ARG A 89 -25.82 10.74 8.39
N PHE A 90 -24.66 10.68 7.72
CA PHE A 90 -24.12 11.82 6.96
C PHE A 90 -24.60 11.79 5.50
N LEU A 91 -24.57 10.62 4.85
CA LEU A 91 -25.02 10.49 3.45
C LEU A 91 -26.47 10.94 3.25
N ASN A 92 -27.36 10.71 4.21
CA ASN A 92 -28.75 11.18 4.14
C ASN A 92 -28.86 12.72 4.12
N GLU A 93 -27.93 13.44 4.74
CA GLU A 93 -27.91 14.90 4.69
C GLU A 93 -27.51 15.40 3.29
N LEU A 94 -26.56 14.73 2.63
CA LEU A 94 -26.22 15.00 1.23
C LEU A 94 -27.38 14.62 0.28
N ILE A 95 -28.05 13.48 0.52
CA ILE A 95 -29.22 13.03 -0.26
C ILE A 95 -30.35 14.07 -0.19
N LYS A 96 -30.58 14.72 0.97
CA LYS A 96 -31.59 15.80 1.08
C LYS A 96 -31.29 16.97 0.15
N VAL A 97 -30.02 17.35 -0.01
CA VAL A 97 -29.57 18.47 -0.86
C VAL A 97 -29.81 18.19 -2.35
N VAL A 98 -29.64 16.96 -2.82
CA VAL A 98 -29.83 16.61 -4.24
C VAL A 98 -31.25 16.13 -4.57
N SER A 99 -31.98 15.56 -3.62
CA SER A 99 -33.29 14.96 -3.88
C SER A 99 -34.41 16.01 -3.94
N PRO A 100 -35.21 16.06 -5.03
CA PRO A 100 -36.35 16.98 -5.15
C PRO A 100 -37.44 16.80 -4.08
N LYS A 101 -37.47 15.65 -3.39
CA LYS A 101 -38.39 15.35 -2.28
C LYS A 101 -38.06 16.13 -0.99
N TYR A 102 -36.87 16.74 -0.91
CA TYR A 102 -36.38 17.46 0.27
C TYR A 102 -35.95 18.88 -0.12
N LEU A 103 -34.64 19.13 -0.26
CA LEU A 103 -34.08 20.45 -0.56
C LEU A 103 -33.72 20.62 -2.04
N GLY A 104 -33.59 19.55 -2.84
CA GLY A 104 -33.08 19.61 -4.22
C GLY A 104 -33.86 20.46 -5.23
N SER A 105 -35.11 20.84 -4.91
CA SER A 105 -35.90 21.80 -5.68
C SER A 105 -35.57 23.27 -5.35
N ARG A 106 -34.79 23.53 -4.29
CA ARG A 106 -34.39 24.84 -3.75
C ARG A 106 -32.88 25.03 -3.70
N SER A 107 -32.12 23.94 -3.54
CA SER A 107 -30.67 23.93 -3.52
C SER A 107 -30.10 24.35 -4.89
N PRO A 108 -29.08 25.23 -4.95
CA PRO A 108 -28.47 25.67 -6.20
C PRO A 108 -27.92 24.53 -7.05
N GLU A 109 -27.98 24.66 -8.37
CA GLU A 109 -27.51 23.63 -9.30
C GLU A 109 -26.00 23.32 -9.15
N PRO A 110 -25.10 24.31 -8.97
CA PRO A 110 -23.67 24.04 -8.73
C PRO A 110 -23.43 23.20 -7.48
N VAL A 111 -24.16 23.47 -6.39
CA VAL A 111 -24.10 22.73 -5.12
C VAL A 111 -24.54 21.28 -5.33
N LYS A 112 -25.67 21.06 -6.00
CA LYS A 112 -26.17 19.71 -6.31
C LYS A 112 -25.19 18.93 -7.19
N LYS A 113 -24.69 19.55 -8.27
CA LYS A 113 -23.67 18.95 -9.13
C LYS A 113 -22.43 18.54 -8.34
N LYS A 114 -21.92 19.44 -7.48
CA LYS A 114 -20.73 19.18 -6.67
C LYS A 114 -20.94 18.08 -5.62
N VAL A 115 -22.12 17.98 -5.01
CA VAL A 115 -22.48 16.84 -4.13
C VAL A 115 -22.44 15.51 -4.91
N LEU A 116 -22.99 15.48 -6.12
CA LEU A 116 -22.98 14.27 -6.96
C LEU A 116 -21.57 13.89 -7.44
N GLU A 117 -20.74 14.87 -7.84
CA GLU A 117 -19.31 14.66 -8.15
C GLU A 117 -18.56 14.02 -6.96
N LEU A 118 -18.78 14.51 -5.74
CA LEU A 118 -18.11 14.00 -4.54
C LEU A 118 -18.58 12.59 -4.16
N ILE A 119 -19.89 12.33 -4.14
CA ILE A 119 -20.39 10.97 -3.85
C ILE A 119 -19.86 9.99 -4.90
N TYR A 120 -19.86 10.36 -6.18
CA TYR A 120 -19.32 9.51 -7.25
C TYR A 120 -17.83 9.24 -7.06
N SER A 121 -17.00 10.26 -6.80
CA SER A 121 -15.55 10.08 -6.63
C SER A 121 -15.22 9.19 -5.42
N TRP A 122 -16.05 9.21 -4.37
CA TRP A 122 -15.92 8.29 -3.24
C TRP A 122 -16.33 6.85 -3.56
N THR A 123 -17.29 6.60 -4.47
CA THR A 123 -17.59 5.21 -4.90
C THR A 123 -16.39 4.55 -5.60
N LEU A 124 -15.52 5.37 -6.23
CA LEU A 124 -14.30 4.91 -6.89
C LEU A 124 -13.11 4.86 -5.91
N GLY A 125 -12.97 5.89 -5.07
CA GLY A 125 -11.83 6.06 -4.15
C GLY A 125 -11.93 5.30 -2.83
N LEU A 126 -13.14 4.89 -2.40
CA LEU A 126 -13.41 4.19 -1.15
C LEU A 126 -14.30 2.96 -1.37
N PRO A 127 -13.83 1.94 -2.13
CA PRO A 127 -14.64 0.75 -2.47
C PRO A 127 -15.09 -0.07 -1.25
N ASP A 128 -14.37 0.02 -0.13
CA ASP A 128 -14.74 -0.64 1.14
C ASP A 128 -16.01 -0.03 1.78
N GLU A 129 -16.35 1.23 1.47
CA GLU A 129 -17.49 1.95 2.05
C GLU A 129 -18.78 1.72 1.26
N ALA A 130 -19.26 0.47 1.25
CA ALA A 130 -20.40 0.00 0.46
C ALA A 130 -21.66 0.91 0.53
N LYS A 131 -21.91 1.56 1.68
CA LYS A 131 -23.05 2.48 1.87
C LYS A 131 -23.00 3.73 0.99
N ILE A 132 -21.80 4.19 0.60
CA ILE A 132 -21.61 5.30 -0.34
C ILE A 132 -22.09 4.86 -1.73
N SER A 133 -21.68 3.65 -2.16
CA SER A 133 -22.13 3.03 -3.39
C SER A 133 -23.64 2.78 -3.39
N ASP A 134 -24.22 2.26 -2.30
CA ASP A 134 -25.67 2.07 -2.15
C ASP A 134 -26.44 3.39 -2.30
N ALA A 135 -25.96 4.46 -1.65
CA ALA A 135 -26.54 5.79 -1.75
C ALA A 135 -26.49 6.34 -3.18
N TYR A 136 -25.34 6.18 -3.87
CA TYR A 136 -25.18 6.59 -5.26
C TYR A 136 -26.11 5.83 -6.21
N GLN A 137 -26.15 4.50 -6.11
CA GLN A 137 -27.02 3.67 -6.93
C GLN A 137 -28.51 3.92 -6.66
N MET A 138 -28.88 4.23 -5.41
CA MET A 138 -30.24 4.68 -5.07
C MET A 138 -30.61 6.00 -5.78
N LEU A 139 -29.72 7.00 -5.77
CA LEU A 139 -29.95 8.28 -6.46
C LEU A 139 -30.07 8.10 -7.98
N LYS A 140 -29.25 7.23 -8.58
CA LYS A 140 -29.33 6.84 -10.00
C LYS A 140 -30.64 6.13 -10.33
N LYS A 141 -31.05 5.14 -9.52
CA LYS A 141 -32.34 4.43 -9.65
C LYS A 141 -33.57 5.35 -9.49
N GLN A 142 -33.45 6.44 -8.73
CA GLN A 142 -34.50 7.46 -8.60
C GLN A 142 -34.52 8.49 -9.74
N GLY A 143 -33.62 8.39 -10.73
CA GLY A 143 -33.52 9.34 -11.84
C GLY A 143 -32.97 10.72 -11.46
N ILE A 144 -32.41 10.86 -10.25
CA ILE A 144 -31.73 12.08 -9.80
C ILE A 144 -30.38 12.22 -10.51
N ILE A 145 -29.70 11.10 -10.72
CA ILE A 145 -28.48 11.00 -11.53
C ILE A 145 -28.87 10.39 -12.88
N LYS A 146 -28.68 11.15 -13.96
CA LYS A 146 -29.01 10.72 -15.34
C LYS A 146 -27.79 10.15 -16.09
N GLN A 147 -26.64 10.74 -15.87
CA GLN A 147 -25.33 10.29 -16.31
C GLN A 147 -24.36 10.42 -15.14
N ASP A 148 -23.34 9.56 -15.11
CA ASP A 148 -22.28 9.65 -14.09
C ASP A 148 -21.39 10.88 -14.39
N PRO A 149 -20.96 11.66 -13.37
CA PRO A 149 -20.13 12.83 -13.59
C PRO A 149 -18.77 12.50 -14.21
N GLU A 150 -18.34 13.25 -15.22
CA GLU A 150 -16.96 13.21 -15.70
C GLU A 150 -16.01 13.75 -14.62
N LEU A 151 -15.17 12.85 -14.07
CA LEU A 151 -14.15 13.19 -13.08
C LEU A 151 -12.77 13.25 -13.76
N PRO A 152 -12.07 14.39 -13.72
CA PRO A 152 -10.64 14.44 -14.03
C PRO A 152 -9.85 13.47 -13.15
N PRO A 153 -8.72 12.89 -13.64
CA PRO A 153 -7.88 11.99 -12.85
C PRO A 153 -7.51 12.55 -11.46
N ASP A 154 -7.14 13.84 -11.40
CA ASP A 154 -6.75 14.56 -10.17
C ASP A 154 -7.89 14.80 -9.17
N LYS A 155 -9.15 14.52 -9.55
CA LYS A 155 -10.32 14.60 -8.64
C LYS A 155 -10.71 13.26 -8.01
N LEU A 156 -10.15 12.14 -8.48
CA LEU A 156 -10.21 10.92 -7.70
C LEU A 156 -9.46 11.17 -6.38
N LEU A 157 -9.95 10.62 -5.26
CA LEU A 157 -9.11 10.54 -4.06
C LEU A 157 -7.81 9.87 -4.48
N ASN A 158 -6.64 10.40 -4.07
CA ASN A 158 -5.32 9.93 -4.51
C ASN A 158 -5.12 8.45 -4.18
N LEU A 159 -5.67 7.58 -5.04
CA LEU A 159 -5.48 6.16 -4.98
C LEU A 159 -4.01 5.93 -5.32
N PRO A 160 -3.23 5.22 -4.48
CA PRO A 160 -2.02 4.61 -5.01
C PRO A 160 -2.45 3.81 -6.25
N PRO A 161 -1.72 3.90 -7.38
CA PRO A 161 -2.11 3.27 -8.64
C PRO A 161 -2.51 1.82 -8.35
N PRO A 162 -3.67 1.36 -8.83
CA PRO A 162 -4.23 0.08 -8.40
C PRO A 162 -3.16 -0.98 -8.61
N ARG A 163 -2.71 -1.59 -7.50
CA ARG A 163 -1.69 -2.64 -7.52
C ARG A 163 -2.03 -3.57 -8.68
N PRO A 164 -1.11 -3.80 -9.64
CA PRO A 164 -1.44 -4.45 -10.90
C PRO A 164 -2.21 -5.72 -10.58
N LYS A 165 -3.50 -5.74 -10.96
CA LYS A 165 -4.35 -6.88 -10.68
C LYS A 165 -3.77 -8.01 -11.51
N ASN A 166 -3.19 -9.01 -10.85
CA ASN A 166 -2.66 -10.18 -11.53
C ASN A 166 -3.81 -10.82 -12.34
N ALA A 167 -3.78 -10.65 -13.66
CA ALA A 167 -4.79 -11.16 -14.61
C ALA A 167 -4.86 -12.70 -14.65
N ILE A 168 -4.04 -13.36 -13.83
CA ILE A 168 -4.01 -14.80 -13.58
C ILE A 168 -5.35 -15.33 -13.02
N PHE A 169 -6.13 -14.50 -12.33
CA PHE A 169 -7.43 -14.90 -11.75
C PHE A 169 -8.65 -14.68 -12.67
N GLU A 170 -8.48 -14.16 -13.90
CA GLU A 170 -9.60 -14.04 -14.86
C GLU A 170 -9.97 -15.39 -15.49
N ASP A 171 -9.02 -16.33 -15.56
CA ASP A 171 -9.32 -17.72 -15.87
C ASP A 171 -9.82 -18.44 -14.60
N GLU A 172 -11.07 -18.12 -14.25
CA GLU A 172 -11.76 -18.66 -13.08
C GLU A 172 -11.79 -20.20 -13.11
N GLU A 173 -11.76 -20.81 -14.31
CA GLU A 173 -11.68 -22.26 -14.50
C GLU A 173 -10.31 -22.82 -14.11
N LYS A 174 -9.20 -22.23 -14.56
CA LYS A 174 -7.84 -22.62 -14.12
C LYS A 174 -7.64 -22.43 -12.63
N SER A 175 -8.16 -21.35 -12.04
CA SER A 175 -8.08 -21.09 -10.59
C SER A 175 -8.88 -22.11 -9.77
N LYS A 176 -10.10 -22.46 -10.22
CA LYS A 176 -10.90 -23.56 -9.64
C LYS A 176 -10.24 -24.92 -9.83
N MET A 177 -9.62 -25.18 -10.99
CA MET A 177 -8.90 -26.42 -11.28
C MET A 177 -7.68 -26.58 -10.36
N LEU A 178 -6.82 -25.56 -10.26
CA LEU A 178 -5.67 -25.57 -9.37
C LEU A 178 -6.09 -25.80 -7.91
N SER A 179 -7.15 -25.14 -7.47
CA SER A 179 -7.71 -25.29 -6.12
C SER A 179 -8.27 -26.69 -5.85
N ARG A 180 -8.83 -27.38 -6.85
CA ARG A 180 -9.24 -28.80 -6.73
C ARG A 180 -8.03 -29.74 -6.65
N LEU A 181 -7.03 -29.51 -7.50
CA LEU A 181 -5.82 -30.35 -7.57
C LEU A 181 -4.97 -30.24 -6.29
N LEU A 182 -4.83 -29.03 -5.71
CA LEU A 182 -4.10 -28.80 -4.46
C LEU A 182 -4.81 -29.37 -3.21
N ASN A 183 -6.14 -29.47 -3.22
CA ASN A 183 -6.93 -30.07 -2.14
C ASN A 183 -7.07 -31.61 -2.27
N SER A 184 -6.55 -32.21 -3.33
CA SER A 184 -6.58 -33.67 -3.51
C SER A 184 -5.52 -34.36 -2.66
N SER A 185 -5.86 -35.54 -2.13
CA SER A 185 -4.91 -36.44 -1.45
C SER A 185 -4.17 -37.37 -2.41
N HIS A 186 -4.41 -37.28 -3.72
CA HIS A 186 -3.76 -38.13 -4.72
C HIS A 186 -2.46 -37.50 -5.28
N PRO A 187 -1.37 -38.28 -5.39
CA PRO A 187 -0.07 -37.74 -5.82
C PRO A 187 -0.04 -37.26 -7.27
N GLU A 188 -0.84 -37.85 -8.17
CA GLU A 188 -0.92 -37.39 -9.57
C GLU A 188 -1.64 -36.03 -9.68
N ASP A 189 -2.62 -35.74 -8.81
CA ASP A 189 -3.31 -34.45 -8.80
C ASP A 189 -2.37 -33.33 -8.30
N LEU A 190 -1.59 -33.59 -7.26
CA LEU A 190 -0.55 -32.67 -6.77
C LEU A 190 0.54 -32.42 -7.84
N LYS A 191 0.88 -33.44 -8.63
CA LYS A 191 1.81 -33.33 -9.76
C LYS A 191 1.22 -32.51 -10.92
N ALA A 192 -0.08 -32.66 -11.19
CA ALA A 192 -0.80 -31.80 -12.12
C ALA A 192 -0.89 -30.34 -11.63
N ALA A 193 -1.13 -30.11 -10.33
CA ALA A 193 -1.09 -28.77 -9.73
C ALA A 193 0.28 -28.11 -9.91
N ASN A 194 1.37 -28.82 -9.60
CA ASN A 194 2.73 -28.33 -9.76
C ASN A 194 3.08 -28.00 -11.23
N LYS A 195 2.59 -28.80 -12.19
CA LYS A 195 2.72 -28.49 -13.63
C LYS A 195 1.95 -27.22 -14.01
N LEU A 196 0.70 -27.08 -13.55
CA LEU A 196 -0.15 -25.92 -13.83
C LEU A 196 0.43 -24.63 -13.22
N ILE A 197 0.95 -24.68 -11.99
CA ILE A 197 1.67 -23.56 -11.36
C ILE A 197 2.88 -23.15 -12.20
N LYS A 198 3.69 -24.11 -12.67
CA LYS A 198 4.87 -23.82 -13.50
C LYS A 198 4.50 -23.13 -14.81
N GLU A 199 3.44 -23.59 -15.49
CA GLU A 199 2.94 -22.97 -16.71
C GLU A 199 2.39 -21.56 -16.45
N MET A 200 1.62 -21.35 -15.38
CA MET A 200 1.10 -20.04 -14.99
C MET A 200 2.21 -19.04 -14.65
N VAL A 201 3.26 -19.45 -13.93
CA VAL A 201 4.41 -18.59 -13.60
C VAL A 201 5.23 -18.23 -14.84
N GLN A 202 5.44 -19.17 -15.76
CA GLN A 202 6.15 -18.89 -17.03
C GLN A 202 5.35 -17.93 -17.92
N GLU A 203 4.03 -18.09 -18.00
CA GLU A 203 3.14 -17.21 -18.76
C GLU A 203 3.02 -15.81 -18.14
N ASP A 204 3.04 -15.70 -16.82
CA ASP A 204 3.07 -14.40 -16.11
C ASP A 204 4.40 -13.67 -16.31
N GLN A 205 5.53 -14.37 -16.18
CA GLN A 205 6.86 -13.83 -16.50
C GLN A 205 6.92 -13.32 -17.95
N ARG A 206 6.40 -14.11 -18.91
CA ARG A 206 6.30 -13.72 -20.33
C ARG A 206 5.39 -12.51 -20.57
N ARG A 207 4.36 -12.32 -19.74
CA ARG A 207 3.46 -11.15 -19.77
C ARG A 207 4.14 -9.92 -19.16
N ALA A 208 4.78 -10.07 -18.01
CA ALA A 208 5.55 -9.02 -17.33
C ALA A 208 6.66 -8.46 -18.23
N GLU A 209 7.39 -9.33 -18.94
CA GLU A 209 8.41 -8.90 -19.92
C GLU A 209 7.82 -8.11 -21.10
N LYS A 210 6.63 -8.49 -21.61
CA LYS A 210 5.93 -7.72 -22.65
C LYS A 210 5.49 -6.35 -22.13
N VAL A 211 4.96 -6.29 -20.90
CA VAL A 211 4.56 -5.02 -20.26
C VAL A 211 5.78 -4.13 -20.01
N SER A 212 6.88 -4.66 -19.48
CA SER A 212 8.13 -3.92 -19.27
C SER A 212 8.67 -3.33 -20.58
N LYS A 213 8.66 -4.11 -21.67
CA LYS A 213 9.04 -3.61 -23.01
C LYS A 213 8.14 -2.47 -23.49
N ARG A 214 6.82 -2.55 -23.28
CA ARG A 214 5.88 -1.46 -23.58
C ARG A 214 6.16 -0.20 -22.76
N VAL A 215 6.36 -0.34 -21.44
CA VAL A 215 6.67 0.78 -20.53
C VAL A 215 7.98 1.47 -20.92
N ASN A 216 9.05 0.70 -21.18
CA ASN A 216 10.34 1.27 -21.59
C ASN A 216 10.25 2.00 -22.94
N ALA A 217 9.51 1.46 -23.92
CA ALA A 217 9.29 2.12 -25.21
C ALA A 217 8.47 3.43 -25.07
N ILE A 218 7.45 3.44 -24.22
CA ILE A 218 6.67 4.66 -23.92
C ILE A 218 7.55 5.70 -23.21
N GLN A 219 8.42 5.26 -22.30
CA GLN A 219 9.36 6.14 -21.61
C GLN A 219 10.37 6.77 -22.59
N GLU A 220 10.95 6.00 -23.50
CA GLU A 220 11.85 6.49 -24.56
C GLU A 220 11.16 7.50 -25.49
N VAL A 221 9.88 7.27 -25.82
CA VAL A 221 9.04 8.23 -26.57
C VAL A 221 8.81 9.51 -25.76
N ASN A 222 8.45 9.41 -24.47
CA ASN A 222 8.23 10.58 -23.61
C ASN A 222 9.50 11.42 -23.43
N GLU A 223 10.65 10.79 -23.24
CA GLU A 223 11.95 11.47 -23.17
C GLU A 223 12.29 12.15 -24.51
N SER A 224 12.02 11.48 -25.63
CA SER A 224 12.19 12.05 -26.97
C SER A 224 11.26 13.24 -27.22
N VAL A 225 10.01 13.19 -26.74
CA VAL A 225 9.02 14.29 -26.85
C VAL A 225 9.39 15.45 -25.92
N ALA A 226 9.91 15.19 -24.72
CA ALA A 226 10.40 16.22 -23.83
C ALA A 226 11.62 16.95 -24.42
N LEU A 227 12.59 16.19 -24.96
CA LEU A 227 13.75 16.74 -25.67
C LEU A 227 13.34 17.51 -26.93
N LEU A 228 12.37 17.00 -27.71
CA LEU A 228 11.78 17.69 -28.85
C LEU A 228 11.12 19.01 -28.43
N THR A 229 10.36 19.02 -27.33
CA THR A 229 9.70 20.23 -26.79
C THR A 229 10.73 21.27 -26.37
N GLN A 230 11.85 20.84 -25.77
CA GLN A 230 12.92 21.74 -25.35
C GLN A 230 13.78 22.23 -26.53
N LEU A 231 13.99 21.42 -27.57
CA LEU A 231 14.66 21.85 -28.81
C LEU A 231 13.77 22.76 -29.66
N LEU A 232 12.44 22.57 -29.64
CA LEU A 232 11.47 23.48 -30.27
C LEU A 232 11.42 24.87 -29.61
N GLN A 233 11.93 25.01 -28.39
CA GLN A 233 12.15 26.32 -27.76
C GLN A 233 13.43 27.01 -28.30
N ASP A 234 14.35 26.27 -28.92
CA ASP A 234 15.76 26.67 -29.07
C ASP A 234 16.42 26.48 -30.47
N TYR A 235 15.78 25.94 -31.53
CA TYR A 235 15.97 26.27 -32.99
C TYR A 235 15.26 25.29 -33.99
N ASP A 236 15.53 25.46 -35.30
CA ASP A 236 14.80 24.99 -36.51
C ASP A 236 14.57 23.46 -36.72
N SER A 237 13.50 23.15 -37.47
CA SER A 237 12.65 21.93 -37.39
C SER A 237 13.17 20.65 -38.07
N THR A 238 14.23 20.74 -38.89
CA THR A 238 14.49 19.73 -39.95
C THR A 238 15.03 18.38 -39.47
N ASP A 239 15.93 18.39 -38.47
CA ASP A 239 16.63 17.16 -38.02
C ASP A 239 15.75 16.30 -37.09
N LEU A 240 14.90 16.97 -36.31
CA LEU A 240 13.90 16.35 -35.43
C LEU A 240 12.80 15.63 -36.21
N TYR A 241 12.39 16.19 -37.35
CA TYR A 241 11.46 15.52 -38.27
C TYR A 241 12.00 14.15 -38.70
N GLN A 242 13.26 14.07 -39.15
CA GLN A 242 13.87 12.80 -39.57
C GLN A 242 13.96 11.75 -38.45
N ARG A 243 14.11 12.19 -37.19
CA ARG A 243 14.16 11.28 -36.04
C ARG A 243 12.79 10.72 -35.66
N CYS A 244 11.75 11.55 -35.68
CA CYS A 244 10.37 11.11 -35.47
C CYS A 244 9.89 10.19 -36.62
N GLU A 245 10.25 10.54 -37.85
CA GLU A 245 9.97 9.76 -39.07
C GLU A 245 10.55 8.34 -38.98
N LYS A 246 11.78 8.18 -38.46
CA LYS A 246 12.42 6.86 -38.23
C LYS A 246 11.73 6.00 -37.17
N MET A 247 11.01 6.60 -36.20
CA MET A 247 10.31 5.85 -35.15
C MET A 247 8.92 5.37 -35.58
N ARG A 248 8.31 5.98 -36.61
CA ARG A 248 6.96 5.66 -37.08
C ARG A 248 6.75 4.16 -37.40
N PRO A 249 7.65 3.44 -38.11
CA PRO A 249 7.45 2.02 -38.40
C PRO A 249 7.43 1.13 -37.15
N THR A 250 8.20 1.49 -36.12
CA THR A 250 8.22 0.76 -34.85
C THR A 250 6.92 0.94 -34.08
N LEU A 251 6.39 2.17 -34.03
CA LEU A 251 5.08 2.46 -33.43
C LEU A 251 3.94 1.74 -34.16
N PHE A 252 3.94 1.76 -35.50
CA PHE A 252 2.92 1.04 -36.30
C PHE A 252 2.96 -0.47 -36.08
N ARG A 253 4.14 -1.09 -36.01
CA ARG A 253 4.26 -2.51 -35.69
C ARG A 253 3.76 -2.82 -34.27
N LEU A 254 4.12 -2.00 -33.28
CA LEU A 254 3.65 -2.18 -31.90
C LEU A 254 2.13 -2.00 -31.74
N ALA A 255 1.52 -1.15 -32.57
CA ALA A 255 0.06 -0.98 -32.67
C ALA A 255 -0.63 -2.07 -33.52
N SER A 256 0.11 -2.79 -34.36
CA SER A 256 -0.40 -3.95 -35.12
C SER A 256 -0.21 -5.29 -34.38
N ASP A 257 0.70 -5.33 -33.39
CA ASP A 257 0.91 -6.48 -32.48
C ASP A 257 -0.09 -6.48 -31.29
N THR A 258 -1.10 -5.59 -31.30
CA THR A 258 -2.28 -5.71 -30.43
C THR A 258 -3.33 -6.55 -31.15
N GLU A 259 -3.69 -7.69 -30.56
CA GLU A 259 -4.80 -8.53 -31.04
C GLU A 259 -6.13 -7.72 -31.00
N ASP A 260 -7.01 -7.92 -31.99
CA ASP A 260 -8.22 -7.13 -32.29
C ASP A 260 -9.36 -7.19 -31.23
N ASN A 261 -9.04 -7.30 -29.94
CA ASN A 261 -10.00 -7.41 -28.84
C ASN A 261 -9.73 -6.48 -27.64
N ASP A 262 -8.75 -5.57 -27.72
CA ASP A 262 -8.59 -4.49 -26.73
C ASP A 262 -9.52 -3.31 -27.09
N GLU A 263 -10.70 -3.24 -26.47
CA GLU A 263 -11.63 -2.09 -26.49
C GLU A 263 -11.05 -0.85 -25.74
N ALA A 264 -9.73 -0.80 -25.55
CA ALA A 264 -8.97 0.21 -24.81
C ALA A 264 -8.44 1.37 -25.70
N LEU A 265 -8.67 1.33 -27.01
CA LEU A 265 -8.24 2.37 -27.95
C LEU A 265 -9.28 3.49 -28.18
N GLY A 266 -10.38 3.51 -27.42
CA GLY A 266 -11.46 4.48 -27.58
C GLY A 266 -11.24 5.87 -26.97
N THR A 267 -10.20 6.11 -26.15
CA THR A 267 -10.15 7.28 -25.24
C THR A 267 -8.98 8.26 -25.42
N HIS A 268 -8.10 8.08 -26.42
CA HIS A 268 -6.90 8.92 -26.57
C HIS A 268 -6.65 9.49 -27.98
N THR A 269 -7.70 10.07 -28.59
CA THR A 269 -7.58 10.96 -29.76
C THR A 269 -8.43 12.23 -29.62
N SER A 270 -8.30 12.93 -28.49
CA SER A 270 -8.85 14.28 -28.33
C SER A 270 -7.86 15.35 -28.81
N ASN A 271 -8.11 15.92 -30.00
CA ASN A 271 -7.38 17.09 -30.51
C ASN A 271 -7.45 18.29 -29.54
N PRO A 272 -6.43 19.18 -29.52
CA PRO A 272 -6.53 20.48 -28.87
C PRO A 272 -7.54 21.38 -29.60
N PRO A 273 -8.15 22.37 -28.91
CA PRO A 273 -9.23 23.16 -29.48
C PRO A 273 -8.72 24.31 -30.36
N SER A 274 -9.22 24.38 -31.59
CA SER A 274 -9.16 25.57 -32.45
C SER A 274 -10.58 26.03 -32.81
N GLN A 275 -10.83 27.33 -32.58
CA GLN A 275 -12.01 28.03 -33.13
C GLN A 275 -11.72 28.49 -34.59
N PRO A 276 -12.75 28.95 -35.34
CA PRO A 276 -12.91 28.60 -36.76
C PRO A 276 -12.17 29.51 -37.75
N GLU A 277 -12.39 29.24 -39.06
CA GLU A 277 -11.87 29.92 -40.26
C GLU A 277 -10.43 29.45 -40.62
N ASP A 278 -10.24 28.46 -41.50
CA ASP A 278 -10.50 28.56 -42.95
C ASP A 278 -10.63 27.16 -43.61
N SER A 279 -11.75 26.88 -44.30
CA SER A 279 -12.03 25.56 -44.91
C SER A 279 -11.80 25.54 -46.43
N THR A 280 -10.53 25.45 -46.88
CA THR A 280 -10.22 25.31 -48.33
C THR A 280 -9.00 24.43 -48.69
N ALA A 281 -8.19 23.95 -47.73
CA ALA A 281 -6.84 23.44 -48.05
C ALA A 281 -6.69 21.93 -48.35
N TRP A 282 -7.67 21.07 -48.04
CA TRP A 282 -7.45 19.60 -48.00
C TRP A 282 -8.18 18.77 -49.08
N ASP A 283 -9.15 19.31 -49.81
CA ASP A 283 -9.91 18.56 -50.83
C ASP A 283 -9.16 18.37 -52.17
N SER A 284 -7.94 18.90 -52.32
CA SER A 284 -7.29 19.05 -53.63
C SER A 284 -6.50 17.83 -54.14
N PHE A 285 -6.56 16.64 -53.51
CA PHE A 285 -5.66 15.52 -53.88
C PHE A 285 -6.26 14.12 -54.03
N GLN A 286 -7.59 13.94 -53.98
CA GLN A 286 -8.22 12.62 -54.22
C GLN A 286 -9.50 12.66 -55.06
N SER A 287 -9.35 12.85 -56.39
CA SER A 287 -10.19 12.32 -57.49
C SER A 287 -9.74 13.01 -58.80
N SER A 288 -8.92 12.41 -59.66
CA SER A 288 -9.20 11.33 -60.64
C SER A 288 -9.51 11.88 -62.04
N ASP A 289 -8.63 11.61 -63.02
CA ASP A 289 -9.05 11.48 -64.43
C ASP A 289 -8.09 10.61 -65.30
N SER A 290 -8.55 9.39 -65.57
CA SER A 290 -8.70 8.74 -66.90
C SER A 290 -7.55 8.59 -67.94
N ILE A 291 -7.07 7.33 -68.08
CA ILE A 291 -7.02 6.46 -69.31
C ILE A 291 -6.19 6.89 -70.55
N ASP A 292 -5.24 6.03 -71.01
CA ASP A 292 -5.27 5.45 -72.39
C ASP A 292 -4.42 4.15 -72.60
N ALA A 293 -4.66 3.45 -73.72
CA ALA A 293 -4.58 1.99 -73.98
C ALA A 293 -3.23 1.23 -74.24
N ASP A 294 -3.10 0.06 -73.59
CA ASP A 294 -3.00 -1.34 -74.13
C ASP A 294 -1.76 -1.82 -75.00
N PRO A 295 -1.65 -3.11 -75.44
CA PRO A 295 -0.72 -4.13 -74.87
C PRO A 295 0.29 -4.66 -75.96
N PRO A 296 0.93 -5.88 -75.99
CA PRO A 296 0.81 -7.19 -75.28
C PRO A 296 2.13 -7.63 -74.57
N ALA A 297 2.46 -8.88 -74.17
CA ALA A 297 1.96 -10.25 -74.44
C ALA A 297 2.31 -11.30 -73.34
N ALA A 298 2.10 -12.59 -73.65
CA ALA A 298 2.42 -13.82 -72.87
C ALA A 298 3.03 -14.90 -73.86
N PRO A 299 3.35 -16.19 -73.53
CA PRO A 299 2.88 -17.03 -72.41
C PRO A 299 3.80 -18.16 -71.82
N SER A 300 3.32 -18.77 -70.72
CA SER A 300 3.25 -20.21 -70.33
C SER A 300 4.41 -21.25 -70.37
N LEU A 301 4.60 -21.86 -69.18
CA LEU A 301 4.70 -23.32 -68.84
C LEU A 301 5.90 -24.20 -69.28
N LEU A 302 6.49 -24.96 -68.32
CA LEU A 302 6.47 -26.46 -68.25
C LEU A 302 7.19 -27.03 -66.99
N LEU A 303 7.14 -28.36 -66.78
CA LEU A 303 7.27 -29.05 -65.46
C LEU A 303 8.20 -30.31 -65.49
N SER A 304 9.00 -30.53 -64.42
CA SER A 304 9.57 -31.84 -63.91
C SER A 304 10.51 -32.69 -64.83
N PRO A 305 11.11 -33.86 -64.42
CA PRO A 305 11.19 -34.60 -63.12
C PRO A 305 12.61 -35.17 -62.69
N ASP A 306 12.65 -35.93 -61.57
CA ASP A 306 13.71 -36.83 -60.97
C ASP A 306 14.14 -38.05 -61.85
N PRO A 307 15.04 -39.05 -61.47
CA PRO A 307 15.62 -39.51 -60.15
C PRO A 307 17.16 -39.87 -60.24
N PRO A 308 17.83 -40.91 -59.59
CA PRO A 308 17.53 -41.85 -58.46
C PRO A 308 18.68 -42.26 -57.44
N SER A 309 18.25 -42.87 -56.31
CA SER A 309 18.82 -44.05 -55.56
C SER A 309 20.19 -44.13 -54.81
N HIS A 310 20.09 -44.52 -53.52
CA HIS A 310 20.94 -45.41 -52.66
C HIS A 310 22.42 -45.11 -52.28
N SER A 311 22.70 -44.97 -50.97
CA SER A 311 23.70 -45.76 -50.21
C SER A 311 23.73 -45.48 -48.68
N GLN A 312 24.24 -46.45 -47.92
CA GLN A 312 24.67 -46.46 -46.50
C GLN A 312 25.99 -47.29 -46.46
N PRO A 313 26.84 -47.34 -45.38
CA PRO A 313 26.66 -46.83 -44.00
C PRO A 313 27.93 -46.16 -43.34
N LEU A 314 27.89 -45.97 -42.01
CA LEU A 314 29.00 -45.97 -41.01
C LEU A 314 29.85 -44.70 -40.67
N SER A 315 29.50 -44.11 -39.51
CA SER A 315 30.34 -43.94 -38.29
C SER A 315 31.28 -42.71 -38.04
N SER A 316 31.20 -42.26 -36.77
CA SER A 316 32.12 -41.43 -35.95
C SER A 316 32.11 -39.90 -36.13
N GLY A 317 32.10 -39.17 -35.00
CA GLY A 317 32.13 -37.71 -34.94
C GLY A 317 31.34 -37.11 -33.76
N SER A 318 31.89 -37.18 -32.55
CA SER A 318 31.30 -36.58 -31.33
C SER A 318 31.56 -35.08 -31.23
N THR A 319 30.54 -34.28 -30.92
CA THR A 319 30.69 -32.92 -30.36
C THR A 319 29.76 -32.68 -29.17
N PRO A 320 30.14 -31.85 -28.18
CA PRO A 320 29.47 -31.77 -26.89
C PRO A 320 28.44 -30.62 -26.82
N GLY A 321 27.33 -30.85 -26.12
CA GLY A 321 26.33 -29.82 -25.89
C GLY A 321 25.18 -30.30 -25.00
N ASN A 322 25.41 -30.35 -23.68
CA ASN A 322 24.35 -30.37 -22.65
C ASN A 322 24.84 -30.14 -21.20
N SER A 323 26.11 -29.76 -20.97
CA SER A 323 26.70 -29.66 -19.62
C SER A 323 26.02 -28.63 -18.70
N ALA A 324 25.44 -27.56 -19.25
CA ALA A 324 24.83 -26.49 -18.46
C ALA A 324 23.53 -26.89 -17.73
N LEU A 325 22.84 -27.97 -18.15
CA LEU A 325 21.65 -28.46 -17.48
C LEU A 325 21.98 -29.47 -16.36
N ASP A 326 22.97 -30.33 -16.59
CA ASP A 326 23.42 -31.30 -15.57
C ASP A 326 24.13 -30.60 -14.40
N GLU A 327 24.87 -29.51 -14.64
CA GLU A 327 25.43 -28.67 -13.57
C GLU A 327 24.34 -28.01 -12.72
N LEU A 328 23.22 -27.59 -13.33
CA LEU A 328 22.09 -26.98 -12.60
C LEU A 328 21.36 -27.99 -11.71
N ASP A 329 21.18 -29.23 -12.18
CA ASP A 329 20.57 -30.32 -11.42
C ASP A 329 21.49 -30.78 -10.26
N LEU A 330 22.81 -30.78 -10.48
CA LEU A 330 23.80 -31.05 -9.43
C LEU A 330 23.82 -29.95 -8.35
N LEU A 331 23.69 -28.67 -8.74
CA LEU A 331 23.57 -27.54 -7.82
C LEU A 331 22.29 -27.61 -6.99
N GLY A 332 21.16 -27.95 -7.63
CA GLY A 332 19.89 -28.18 -6.95
C GLY A 332 19.95 -29.30 -5.90
N LYS A 333 20.57 -30.44 -6.25
CA LYS A 333 20.79 -31.56 -5.32
C LYS A 333 21.69 -31.17 -4.15
N THR A 334 22.74 -30.38 -4.40
CA THR A 334 23.68 -29.92 -3.36
C THR A 334 23.01 -29.00 -2.34
N LEU A 335 22.14 -28.08 -2.80
CA LEU A 335 21.37 -27.19 -1.92
C LEU A 335 20.32 -27.94 -1.07
N LEU A 336 19.61 -28.93 -1.64
CA LEU A 336 18.70 -29.77 -0.85
C LEU A 336 19.44 -30.58 0.21
N GLN A 337 20.66 -31.07 -0.06
CA GLN A 337 21.42 -31.87 0.90
C GLN A 337 22.05 -31.03 2.02
N GLN A 338 22.27 -29.73 1.81
CA GLN A 338 22.74 -28.79 2.84
C GLN A 338 21.62 -28.38 3.83
N SER A 339 20.36 -28.73 3.55
CA SER A 339 19.17 -28.31 4.31
C SER A 339 18.73 -29.30 5.40
N LEU A 340 19.54 -30.32 5.73
CA LEU A 340 19.26 -31.34 6.74
C LEU A 340 20.26 -31.26 7.91
N PRO A 341 19.80 -31.30 9.18
CA PRO A 341 20.70 -31.42 10.32
C PRO A 341 21.33 -32.83 10.40
N PRO A 342 22.53 -32.97 11.00
CA PRO A 342 23.20 -34.26 11.13
C PRO A 342 22.40 -35.26 11.98
N GLU A 343 22.53 -36.56 11.66
CA GLU A 343 21.70 -37.69 12.14
C GLU A 343 21.80 -38.03 13.65
N GLY A 344 22.29 -37.12 14.49
CA GLY A 344 22.43 -37.32 15.94
C GLY A 344 21.22 -36.94 16.80
N LEU A 345 20.22 -36.22 16.27
CA LEU A 345 19.16 -35.58 17.08
C LEU A 345 17.71 -35.79 16.58
N GLN A 346 17.44 -36.82 15.78
CA GLN A 346 16.06 -37.15 15.40
C GLN A 346 15.32 -37.84 16.56
N VAL A 347 14.33 -37.14 17.12
CA VAL A 347 13.47 -37.67 18.19
C VAL A 347 12.53 -38.75 17.64
N LYS A 348 12.66 -39.99 18.13
CA LYS A 348 11.72 -41.07 17.86
C LYS A 348 10.35 -40.76 18.48
N TRP A 349 9.34 -40.63 17.63
CA TRP A 349 7.94 -40.59 18.04
C TRP A 349 7.40 -42.01 18.21
N ASP A 350 7.64 -42.61 19.38
CA ASP A 350 6.93 -43.83 19.78
C ASP A 350 5.54 -43.51 20.35
N LYS A 351 4.59 -44.36 20.02
CA LYS A 351 3.14 -44.10 20.12
C LYS A 351 2.55 -44.86 21.30
N GLN A 352 1.99 -44.16 22.30
CA GLN A 352 1.24 -44.84 23.36
C GLN A 352 0.01 -44.06 23.86
N GLN A 353 -1.11 -44.78 23.97
CA GLN A 353 -2.40 -44.30 24.47
C GLN A 353 -2.53 -44.53 25.98
N SER A 354 -3.16 -43.61 26.73
CA SER A 354 -4.20 -43.94 27.73
C SER A 354 -4.80 -42.71 28.44
N LYS A 355 -6.13 -42.68 28.58
CA LYS A 355 -6.91 -41.98 29.64
C LYS A 355 -6.85 -42.84 30.93
N PRO A 356 -7.20 -42.38 32.18
CA PRO A 356 -8.39 -41.53 32.45
C PRO A 356 -8.46 -40.61 33.72
N THR A 357 -9.49 -39.75 33.73
CA THR A 357 -10.40 -39.30 34.85
C THR A 357 -9.95 -38.48 36.09
N LEU A 358 -10.92 -37.67 36.56
CA LEU A 358 -10.94 -36.83 37.78
C LEU A 358 -11.44 -37.56 39.04
N ARG A 359 -10.72 -37.36 40.16
CA ARG A 359 -11.08 -37.39 41.61
C ARG A 359 -9.74 -37.29 42.39
N ASP A 360 -9.57 -36.73 43.59
CA ASP A 360 -10.49 -36.46 44.71
C ASP A 360 -10.19 -35.14 45.46
N LEU A 361 -11.07 -34.80 46.40
CA LEU A 361 -11.01 -33.66 47.33
C LEU A 361 -10.17 -33.95 48.61
N GLN A 362 -9.68 -32.87 49.23
CA GLN A 362 -9.38 -32.71 50.68
C GLN A 362 -8.33 -33.62 51.35
N SER A 363 -7.37 -33.02 52.07
CA SER A 363 -7.51 -32.75 53.53
C SER A 363 -6.19 -32.35 54.22
N LYS A 364 -6.34 -31.81 55.45
CA LYS A 364 -5.33 -31.53 56.50
C LYS A 364 -4.34 -30.37 56.26
N SER A 365 -3.94 -29.55 57.23
CA SER A 365 -4.46 -29.06 58.54
C SER A 365 -3.26 -28.42 59.28
N GLY A 366 -3.46 -27.34 60.03
CA GLY A 366 -2.42 -26.69 60.86
C GLY A 366 -1.92 -27.53 62.06
N PRO A 367 -1.07 -26.97 62.94
CA PRO A 367 -1.44 -25.90 63.90
C PRO A 367 -0.49 -24.67 63.84
N GLY A 368 -0.78 -23.47 64.38
CA GLY A 368 -1.04 -23.08 65.79
C GLY A 368 0.29 -22.60 66.45
N LEU A 369 0.39 -21.58 67.31
CA LEU A 369 -0.52 -20.77 68.13
C LEU A 369 0.14 -19.40 68.45
N GLY A 370 -0.61 -18.39 68.92
CA GLY A 370 -0.05 -17.23 69.61
C GLY A 370 -0.79 -15.92 69.39
N ALA A 371 -1.73 -15.58 70.28
CA ALA A 371 -2.47 -14.31 70.23
C ALA A 371 -2.07 -13.39 71.39
N THR A 372 -1.91 -12.09 71.13
CA THR A 372 -2.25 -11.04 72.10
C THR A 372 -2.56 -9.74 71.34
N LEU A 373 -3.63 -9.05 71.76
CA LEU A 373 -4.01 -7.73 71.25
C LEU A 373 -3.30 -6.64 72.05
N LEU A 374 -2.80 -5.58 71.41
CA LEU A 374 -2.87 -4.22 71.94
C LEU A 374 -2.92 -3.17 70.80
N ASP A 375 -3.49 -2.04 71.17
CA ASP A 375 -3.91 -0.87 70.39
C ASP A 375 -2.74 0.05 69.95
N MET A 376 -3.00 0.85 68.90
CA MET A 376 -2.52 2.23 68.61
C MET A 376 -2.25 2.49 67.12
N SER A 377 -2.70 3.66 66.66
CA SER A 377 -2.75 4.12 65.26
C SER A 377 -1.43 4.79 64.79
N PRO A 378 -1.32 5.32 63.54
CA PRO A 378 -0.15 5.11 62.70
C PRO A 378 1.00 6.10 62.91
N THR A 379 2.20 5.66 62.54
CA THR A 379 3.33 6.55 62.21
C THR A 379 3.89 6.15 60.86
N HIS A 380 4.19 7.16 60.02
CA HIS A 380 4.78 6.95 58.70
C HIS A 380 6.05 6.10 58.77
N THR A 381 6.15 5.08 57.92
CA THR A 381 7.42 4.44 57.60
C THR A 381 7.50 4.30 56.09
N GLU A 382 8.55 4.87 55.53
CA GLU A 382 8.87 4.94 54.12
C GLU A 382 9.07 3.51 53.57
N ALA A 383 8.28 3.12 52.57
CA ALA A 383 8.44 1.81 51.94
C ALA A 383 9.68 1.83 51.02
N PRO A 384 10.51 0.77 51.02
CA PRO A 384 11.69 0.73 50.16
C PRO A 384 11.27 0.71 48.68
N ALA A 385 12.06 1.38 47.84
CA ALA A 385 11.84 1.37 46.39
C ALA A 385 11.87 -0.07 45.86
N ALA A 386 10.78 -0.51 45.22
CA ALA A 386 10.71 -1.83 44.63
C ALA A 386 11.71 -1.95 43.46
N GLU A 387 12.53 -3.01 43.47
CA GLU A 387 13.49 -3.24 42.39
C GLU A 387 12.76 -3.46 41.05
N ILE A 388 13.04 -2.58 40.08
CA ILE A 388 12.40 -2.58 38.76
C ILE A 388 13.10 -3.62 37.86
N SER A 389 13.02 -4.91 38.20
CA SER A 389 13.65 -5.96 37.40
C SER A 389 12.80 -6.38 36.19
N LEU A 390 13.48 -6.60 35.06
CA LEU A 390 12.93 -7.16 33.81
C LEU A 390 13.53 -8.54 33.46
N THR A 391 14.34 -9.16 34.33
CA THR A 391 15.04 -10.43 34.03
C THR A 391 14.12 -11.52 33.52
N ASP A 392 12.95 -11.68 34.15
CA ASP A 392 12.05 -12.80 33.89
C ASP A 392 10.97 -12.51 32.81
N VAL A 393 10.96 -11.29 32.25
CA VAL A 393 10.00 -10.90 31.21
C VAL A 393 10.57 -11.21 29.82
N PHE A 394 9.91 -12.11 29.09
CA PHE A 394 10.16 -12.40 27.68
C PHE A 394 8.84 -12.38 26.92
N VAL A 395 8.83 -11.78 25.74
CA VAL A 395 7.64 -11.61 24.90
C VAL A 395 7.98 -12.15 23.51
N PRO A 396 7.45 -13.31 23.09
CA PRO A 396 7.65 -13.83 21.74
C PRO A 396 7.03 -12.90 20.68
N LEU A 397 7.72 -12.68 19.56
CA LEU A 397 7.28 -11.80 18.48
C LEU A 397 5.86 -12.15 17.96
N GLU A 398 5.55 -13.44 17.85
CA GLU A 398 4.25 -13.97 17.42
C GLU A 398 3.07 -13.60 18.34
N SER A 399 3.35 -13.28 19.61
CA SER A 399 2.32 -12.91 20.60
C SER A 399 1.95 -11.42 20.57
N ILE A 400 2.73 -10.60 19.86
CA ILE A 400 2.58 -9.14 19.86
C ILE A 400 1.50 -8.72 18.88
N LYS A 401 0.43 -8.08 19.39
CA LYS A 401 -0.55 -7.41 18.53
C LYS A 401 -0.07 -5.99 18.19
N PRO A 402 -0.15 -5.55 16.92
CA PRO A 402 0.18 -4.18 16.55
C PRO A 402 -0.82 -3.19 17.18
N SER A 403 -0.31 -2.04 17.63
CA SER A 403 -1.13 -0.91 18.06
C SER A 403 -1.75 -0.15 16.88
N SER A 404 -2.62 0.81 17.20
CA SER A 404 -3.16 1.77 16.23
C SER A 404 -2.24 2.98 15.96
N LEU A 405 -1.09 3.06 16.65
CA LEU A 405 -0.16 4.19 16.57
C LEU A 405 0.72 4.13 15.33
N LEU A 406 1.10 5.31 14.83
CA LEU A 406 2.10 5.42 13.77
C LEU A 406 3.50 5.04 14.30
N PRO A 407 4.35 4.37 13.50
CA PRO A 407 5.73 4.11 13.88
C PRO A 407 6.52 5.41 14.03
N VAL A 408 7.35 5.48 15.07
CA VAL A 408 8.23 6.63 15.32
C VAL A 408 9.60 6.37 14.69
N THR A 409 10.07 7.30 13.85
CA THR A 409 11.43 7.26 13.31
C THR A 409 12.44 7.63 14.40
N VAL A 410 13.29 6.67 14.75
CA VAL A 410 14.36 6.83 15.74
C VAL A 410 15.65 7.33 15.10
N PHE A 411 15.94 6.82 13.92
CA PHE A 411 17.10 7.17 13.11
C PHE A 411 16.76 7.00 11.63
N ASP A 412 17.20 7.94 10.80
CA ASP A 412 17.11 7.86 9.34
C ASP A 412 18.36 8.55 8.76
N GLY A 413 19.34 7.75 8.37
CA GLY A 413 20.66 8.23 7.98
C GLY A 413 21.51 7.11 7.39
N HIS A 414 22.48 7.45 6.54
CA HIS A 414 23.34 6.47 5.84
C HIS A 414 22.56 5.34 5.12
N SER A 415 21.36 5.66 4.59
CA SER A 415 20.43 4.68 3.99
C SER A 415 19.97 3.56 4.91
N LEU A 416 20.11 3.72 6.23
CA LEU A 416 19.57 2.84 7.27
C LEU A 416 18.49 3.60 8.06
N ARG A 417 17.29 3.02 8.14
CA ARG A 417 16.17 3.59 8.90
C ARG A 417 15.76 2.68 10.04
N VAL A 418 15.68 3.23 11.25
CA VAL A 418 15.23 2.55 12.47
C VAL A 418 13.89 3.13 12.90
N LEU A 419 12.88 2.27 13.01
CA LEU A 419 11.52 2.59 13.40
C LEU A 419 11.15 1.90 14.72
N PHE A 420 10.45 2.60 15.59
CA PHE A 420 9.79 2.02 16.77
C PHE A 420 8.30 1.84 16.48
N HIS A 421 7.83 0.60 16.58
CA HIS A 421 6.41 0.25 16.55
C HIS A 421 5.97 -0.12 17.97
N PHE A 422 4.90 0.47 18.46
CA PHE A 422 4.36 0.15 19.79
C PHE A 422 3.41 -1.05 19.71
N ALA A 423 3.50 -1.97 20.65
CA ALA A 423 2.53 -3.04 20.81
C ALA A 423 1.22 -2.50 21.38
N ARG A 424 0.09 -3.12 21.02
CA ARG A 424 -1.21 -2.82 21.61
C ARG A 424 -1.30 -3.21 23.08
N ASP A 425 -0.91 -4.46 23.37
CA ASP A 425 -1.06 -5.08 24.68
C ASP A 425 0.28 -5.05 25.46
N SER A 426 0.20 -4.85 26.77
CA SER A 426 1.33 -5.03 27.70
C SER A 426 1.45 -6.51 28.11
N PRO A 427 2.62 -6.96 28.60
CA PRO A 427 2.79 -8.33 29.09
C PRO A 427 1.75 -8.65 30.19
N PRO A 428 1.05 -9.80 30.15
CA PRO A 428 -0.05 -10.09 31.09
C PRO A 428 0.33 -10.05 32.59
N SER A 429 1.61 -10.22 32.90
CA SER A 429 2.18 -10.16 34.25
C SER A 429 2.66 -8.77 34.68
N ARG A 430 2.79 -7.80 33.76
CA ARG A 430 3.37 -6.47 33.99
C ARG A 430 2.68 -5.39 33.14
N PRO A 431 1.58 -4.78 33.62
CA PRO A 431 0.89 -3.70 32.89
C PRO A 431 1.68 -2.37 32.86
N ASP A 432 2.73 -2.25 33.67
CA ASP A 432 3.67 -1.13 33.71
C ASP A 432 4.78 -1.23 32.64
N VAL A 433 4.74 -2.25 31.78
CA VAL A 433 5.73 -2.49 30.72
C VAL A 433 5.14 -2.20 29.34
N LEU A 434 5.81 -1.30 28.62
CA LEU A 434 5.61 -1.07 27.18
C LEU A 434 6.45 -2.07 26.39
N VAL A 435 5.84 -2.70 25.37
CA VAL A 435 6.55 -3.50 24.38
C VAL A 435 6.72 -2.69 23.11
N VAL A 436 7.96 -2.54 22.66
CA VAL A 436 8.34 -1.81 21.45
C VAL A 436 9.04 -2.79 20.50
N ILE A 437 8.61 -2.82 19.25
CA ILE A 437 9.28 -3.54 18.17
C ILE A 437 10.16 -2.53 17.44
N ILE A 438 11.47 -2.73 17.50
CA ILE A 438 12.45 -1.99 16.73
C ILE A 438 12.55 -2.67 15.35
N SER A 439 12.28 -1.93 14.29
CA SER A 439 12.39 -2.40 12.91
C SER A 439 13.46 -1.61 12.17
N MET A 440 14.51 -2.28 11.71
CA MET A 440 15.65 -1.68 11.02
C MET A 440 15.63 -2.13 9.56
N LEU A 441 15.59 -1.18 8.62
CA LEU A 441 15.55 -1.43 7.18
C LEU A 441 16.65 -0.63 6.48
N SER A 442 17.27 -1.24 5.46
CA SER A 442 18.29 -0.56 4.64
C SER A 442 17.82 -0.39 3.20
N SER A 443 18.08 0.79 2.63
CA SER A 443 17.99 1.10 1.21
C SER A 443 19.37 1.24 0.55
N ALA A 444 20.44 0.84 1.24
CA ALA A 444 21.80 0.93 0.72
C ALA A 444 22.07 -0.10 -0.40
N PRO A 445 22.83 0.24 -1.45
CA PRO A 445 23.21 -0.70 -2.52
C PRO A 445 24.29 -1.72 -2.08
N VAL A 446 24.71 -1.68 -0.81
CA VAL A 446 25.70 -2.55 -0.19
C VAL A 446 25.10 -3.16 1.09
N PRO A 447 25.51 -4.35 1.53
CA PRO A 447 25.01 -4.93 2.77
C PRO A 447 25.44 -4.09 3.99
N VAL A 448 24.60 -4.13 5.02
CA VAL A 448 24.87 -3.54 6.33
C VAL A 448 25.05 -4.67 7.33
N THR A 449 26.17 -4.74 8.01
CA THR A 449 26.54 -5.80 8.96
C THR A 449 26.85 -5.23 10.35
N ASN A 450 27.10 -6.10 11.33
CA ASN A 450 27.42 -5.73 12.71
C ASN A 450 26.39 -4.77 13.35
N ILE A 451 25.12 -4.89 12.96
CA ILE A 451 24.04 -4.05 13.45
C ILE A 451 23.80 -4.38 14.92
N ASN A 452 24.12 -3.43 15.80
CA ASN A 452 23.90 -3.51 17.23
C ASN A 452 23.20 -2.23 17.70
N PHE A 453 22.05 -2.40 18.36
CA PHE A 453 21.28 -1.32 18.96
C PHE A 453 21.30 -1.49 20.47
N GLU A 454 21.73 -0.44 21.16
CA GLU A 454 21.87 -0.41 22.61
C GLU A 454 21.06 0.76 23.16
N THR A 455 20.54 0.61 24.39
CA THR A 455 19.70 1.64 24.99
C THR A 455 19.88 1.76 26.49
N THR A 456 19.72 2.99 26.98
CA THR A 456 19.81 3.35 28.40
C THR A 456 18.54 4.09 28.81
N ALA A 457 17.85 3.57 29.82
CA ALA A 457 16.68 4.20 30.42
C ALA A 457 17.05 5.09 31.62
N PRO A 458 16.18 6.04 32.03
CA PRO A 458 16.32 6.79 33.28
C PRO A 458 16.32 5.86 34.50
N LYS A 459 16.90 6.30 35.63
CA LYS A 459 17.00 5.50 36.87
C LYS A 459 15.65 5.08 37.48
N SER A 460 14.56 5.77 37.14
CA SER A 460 13.17 5.47 37.55
C SER A 460 12.49 4.43 36.64
N MET A 461 13.18 3.94 35.62
CA MET A 461 12.69 3.00 34.62
C MET A 461 13.68 1.86 34.42
N ALA A 462 13.25 0.78 33.76
CA ALA A 462 14.15 -0.27 33.29
C ALA A 462 13.90 -0.55 31.81
N ALA A 463 14.97 -0.67 31.02
CA ALA A 463 14.91 -1.13 29.65
C ALA A 463 15.60 -2.48 29.50
N LYS A 464 15.00 -3.37 28.72
CA LYS A 464 15.57 -4.68 28.36
C LYS A 464 15.37 -4.92 26.86
N LEU A 465 16.48 -5.08 26.15
CA LEU A 465 16.46 -5.58 24.78
C LEU A 465 16.48 -7.11 24.81
N GLN A 466 15.62 -7.72 24.00
CA GLN A 466 15.72 -9.13 23.64
C GLN A 466 16.74 -9.31 22.49
N PRO A 467 17.18 -10.55 22.20
CA PRO A 467 18.01 -10.81 21.02
C PRO A 467 17.33 -10.33 19.73
N PRO A 468 18.07 -9.72 18.79
CA PRO A 468 17.52 -9.33 17.49
C PRO A 468 17.31 -10.56 16.58
N SER A 469 16.48 -10.42 15.56
CA SER A 469 16.25 -11.47 14.55
C SER A 469 17.45 -11.70 13.62
N GLY A 470 18.44 -10.81 13.65
CA GLY A 470 19.69 -10.86 12.90
C GLY A 470 20.54 -9.63 13.20
N THR A 471 21.80 -9.63 12.76
CA THR A 471 22.75 -8.51 12.92
C THR A 471 23.23 -7.97 11.57
N GLU A 472 22.55 -8.34 10.49
CA GLU A 472 22.90 -8.00 9.11
C GLU A 472 21.64 -7.78 8.26
N LEU A 473 21.79 -6.93 7.24
CA LEU A 473 20.82 -6.64 6.20
C LEU A 473 21.52 -6.79 4.83
N PRO A 474 20.95 -7.55 3.89
CA PRO A 474 21.47 -7.63 2.53
C PRO A 474 21.41 -6.27 1.82
N ALA A 475 22.21 -6.11 0.77
CA ALA A 475 22.09 -4.98 -0.15
C ALA A 475 20.65 -4.84 -0.67
N PHE A 476 20.18 -3.60 -0.78
CA PHE A 476 18.84 -3.29 -1.25
C PHE A 476 18.63 -3.80 -2.68
N ASN A 477 17.66 -4.69 -2.84
CA ASN A 477 17.27 -5.25 -4.13
C ASN A 477 15.82 -4.85 -4.45
N PRO A 478 15.57 -4.00 -5.46
CA PRO A 478 14.22 -3.55 -5.83
C PRO A 478 13.25 -4.68 -6.23
N ILE A 479 13.76 -5.88 -6.53
CA ILE A 479 12.97 -7.04 -6.99
C ILE A 479 12.49 -7.89 -5.81
N LEU A 480 13.19 -7.84 -4.67
CA LEU A 480 12.86 -8.64 -3.49
C LEU A 480 12.14 -7.81 -2.43
N PRO A 481 11.30 -8.41 -1.58
CA PRO A 481 10.77 -7.74 -0.40
C PRO A 481 11.91 -7.17 0.46
N PRO A 482 11.81 -5.92 0.95
CA PRO A 482 12.85 -5.33 1.80
C PRO A 482 13.10 -6.19 3.05
N ALA A 483 14.35 -6.62 3.22
CA ALA A 483 14.78 -7.29 4.44
C ALA A 483 14.73 -6.32 5.63
N ALA A 484 14.41 -6.84 6.81
CA ALA A 484 14.36 -6.08 8.05
C ALA A 484 14.96 -6.88 9.21
N VAL A 485 15.75 -6.21 10.03
CA VAL A 485 16.15 -6.71 11.35
C VAL A 485 15.11 -6.22 12.35
N THR A 486 14.59 -7.13 13.16
CA THR A 486 13.60 -6.83 14.20
C THR A 486 14.19 -7.13 15.57
N GLN A 487 13.94 -6.26 16.56
CA GLN A 487 14.38 -6.48 17.93
C GLN A 487 13.30 -5.99 18.90
N ILE A 488 13.07 -6.71 19.99
CA ILE A 488 12.05 -6.35 20.98
C ILE A 488 12.70 -5.60 22.13
N LEU A 489 12.21 -4.39 22.39
CA LEU A 489 12.53 -3.58 23.55
C LEU A 489 11.36 -3.62 24.53
N LEU A 490 11.65 -4.00 25.78
CA LEU A 490 10.74 -3.94 26.92
C LEU A 490 11.14 -2.75 27.78
N LEU A 491 10.19 -1.86 28.08
CA LEU A 491 10.42 -0.67 28.91
C LEU A 491 9.44 -0.67 30.10
N ALA A 492 9.95 -0.83 31.31
CA ALA A 492 9.18 -0.73 32.56
C ALA A 492 9.17 0.71 33.08
N ASN A 493 7.99 1.24 33.36
CA ASN A 493 7.78 2.59 33.91
C ASN A 493 6.74 2.55 35.05
N PRO A 494 7.10 2.04 36.24
CA PRO A 494 6.16 1.89 37.35
C PRO A 494 5.65 3.24 37.88
N ASN A 495 6.45 4.30 37.75
CA ASN A 495 6.12 5.64 38.24
C ASN A 495 5.25 6.45 37.27
N LYS A 496 5.01 5.96 36.04
CA LYS A 496 4.32 6.70 34.96
C LYS A 496 4.96 8.04 34.62
N GLU A 497 6.28 8.13 34.72
CA GLU A 497 7.03 9.33 34.38
C GLU A 497 7.14 9.50 32.85
N LYS A 498 7.43 10.72 32.38
CA LYS A 498 7.70 10.95 30.94
C LYS A 498 8.93 10.14 30.52
N VAL A 499 8.78 9.31 29.48
CA VAL A 499 9.90 8.52 28.94
C VAL A 499 10.88 9.43 28.20
N GLN A 500 12.16 9.31 28.56
CA GLN A 500 13.29 9.84 27.80
C GLN A 500 14.33 8.72 27.68
N LEU A 501 14.42 8.10 26.51
CA LEU A 501 15.25 6.92 26.27
C LEU A 501 16.48 7.31 25.44
N GLN A 502 17.67 7.00 25.93
CA GLN A 502 18.90 7.19 25.15
C GLN A 502 19.20 5.92 24.33
N TYR A 503 19.71 6.09 23.11
CA TYR A 503 20.14 4.98 22.27
C TYR A 503 21.54 5.20 21.71
N ARG A 504 22.20 4.09 21.39
CA ARG A 504 23.41 4.00 20.58
C ARG A 504 23.19 2.92 19.52
N LEU A 505 23.45 3.26 18.26
CA LEU A 505 23.33 2.38 17.11
C LEU A 505 24.71 2.27 16.47
N THR A 506 25.26 1.07 16.37
CA THR A 506 26.50 0.79 15.64
C THR A 506 26.22 -0.15 14.48
N PHE A 507 26.82 0.10 13.32
CA PHE A 507 26.71 -0.76 12.14
C PHE A 507 27.91 -0.55 11.21
N THR A 508 28.21 -1.56 10.40
CA THR A 508 29.19 -1.48 9.33
C THR A 508 28.47 -1.47 7.99
N MET A 509 28.77 -0.51 7.10
CA MET A 509 28.21 -0.45 5.75
C MET A 509 29.37 -0.52 4.73
N GLY A 510 29.45 -1.63 4.00
CA GLY A 510 30.67 -1.96 3.26
C GLY A 510 31.86 -2.16 4.20
N GLU A 511 32.88 -1.32 4.08
CA GLU A 511 34.07 -1.32 4.96
C GLU A 511 34.02 -0.23 6.06
N GLN A 512 33.02 0.66 6.05
CA GLN A 512 32.95 1.80 6.96
C GLN A 512 32.08 1.48 8.19
N GLU A 513 32.64 1.66 9.38
CA GLU A 513 31.90 1.60 10.65
C GLU A 513 31.25 2.95 10.96
N HIS A 514 29.98 2.92 11.36
CA HIS A 514 29.18 4.05 11.78
C HIS A 514 28.71 3.85 13.23
N THR A 515 28.78 4.91 14.04
CA THR A 515 28.29 4.93 15.42
C THR A 515 27.46 6.18 15.63
N GLU A 516 26.17 5.98 15.87
CA GLU A 516 25.18 7.03 16.03
C GLU A 516 24.55 6.97 17.42
N SER A 517 24.19 8.11 17.99
CA SER A 517 23.58 8.15 19.33
C SER A 517 22.62 9.32 19.49
N GLY A 518 21.56 9.11 20.25
CA GLY A 518 20.49 10.10 20.40
C GLY A 518 19.61 9.88 21.62
N SER A 519 18.66 10.79 21.80
CA SER A 519 17.65 10.75 22.86
C SER A 519 16.25 10.78 22.24
N LEU A 520 15.36 9.93 22.76
CA LEU A 520 14.00 9.74 22.27
C LEU A 520 13.00 10.11 23.36
N GLU A 521 12.06 10.98 23.02
CA GLU A 521 10.96 11.40 23.91
C GLU A 521 9.57 11.10 23.32
N GLN A 522 9.51 10.61 22.08
CA GLN A 522 8.27 10.34 21.35
C GLN A 522 7.74 8.94 21.70
N PHE A 523 7.23 8.79 22.92
CA PHE A 523 6.57 7.57 23.41
C PHE A 523 5.08 7.82 23.71
N PRO A 524 4.22 6.79 23.59
CA PRO A 524 2.84 6.88 24.04
C PRO A 524 2.76 7.15 25.55
N THR A 525 1.71 7.87 25.97
CA THR A 525 1.54 8.29 27.36
C THR A 525 1.41 7.07 28.30
N PRO A 526 2.09 7.03 29.46
CA PRO A 526 2.10 5.86 30.35
C PRO A 526 0.73 5.38 30.83
N GLU A 527 -0.30 6.23 30.77
CA GLU A 527 -1.69 5.90 31.10
C GLU A 527 -2.37 5.02 30.05
N THR A 528 -1.86 5.00 28.82
CA THR A 528 -2.44 4.27 27.67
C THR A 528 -1.77 2.91 27.42
N TRP A 529 -0.70 2.59 28.14
CA TRP A 529 0.04 1.34 27.99
C TRP A 529 -0.87 0.14 28.28
N GLY A 530 -0.84 -0.84 27.39
CA GLY A 530 -1.73 -2.00 27.40
C GLY A 530 -3.06 -1.83 26.66
N ASN A 531 -3.32 -0.68 26.03
CA ASN A 531 -4.45 -0.49 25.12
C ASN A 531 -4.15 0.56 24.02
N LEU A 532 -3.12 0.29 23.20
CA LEU A 532 -2.64 1.17 22.11
C LEU A 532 -3.17 0.79 20.71
#